data_AF-A0A1W9P6E4-F1
#
_entry.id   AF-A0A1W9P6E4-F1
#
_cell.length_a   1.000
_cell.length_b   1.000
_cell.length_c   1.000
_cell.angle_alpha   90.00
_cell.angle_beta   90.00
_cell.angle_gamma   90.00
#
_symmetry.space_group_name_H-M   'P 1'
#
loop_
_entity.id
_entity.type
_entity.pdbx_description
1 polymer ?
#
loop_
_entity_poly.entity_id
_entity_poly.type
_entity_poly.pdbx_seq_one_letter_code
_entity_poly.pdbx_strand_id
1 'polypeptide(L)'
;MLCAQIENERFKRVIRDLEREIQGGKPFSEALSKHPHIFSSLFVNMVRAGEESGRLSATLERLSDYLEKNSALIGKIRSALVYPAVVSCMAIIITLVLLLKVIPTFKGIFENLGGTLPLPTKILITLSDLAKQYFLLMILVLLLLAIFTTRYFKTEKGRFVLDRLKLRLFVFGVLFRKVTISKFCPLLIYTDLSSSGFFSSSSSNDCRRRGKWGTGKDARQDSRFL
;
A
#
# COMPACT_ATOMS: atom_id res chain seq x y z
N MET A 1 -18.63 -28.42 8.81
CA MET A 1 -17.30 -28.88 8.31
C MET A 1 -16.26 -27.75 8.18
N LEU A 2 -16.61 -26.53 7.75
CA LEU A 2 -15.65 -25.41 7.60
C LEU A 2 -14.98 -24.97 8.93
N CYS A 3 -15.68 -25.02 10.07
CA CYS A 3 -15.13 -24.68 11.38
C CYS A 3 -13.92 -25.53 11.82
N ALA A 4 -13.73 -26.71 11.22
CA ALA A 4 -12.62 -27.61 11.55
C ALA A 4 -11.31 -27.24 10.82
N GLN A 5 -11.39 -26.49 9.72
CA GLN A 5 -10.24 -26.11 8.89
C GLN A 5 -9.65 -24.73 9.24
N ILE A 6 -10.24 -24.02 10.20
CA ILE A 6 -9.81 -22.68 10.60
C ILE A 6 -8.82 -22.77 11.76
N GLU A 7 -7.58 -22.32 11.53
CA GLU A 7 -6.51 -22.30 12.55
C GLU A 7 -6.72 -21.19 13.60
N ASN A 8 -7.45 -20.12 13.27
CA ASN A 8 -7.64 -18.99 14.17
C ASN A 8 -8.87 -19.14 15.07
N GLU A 9 -8.63 -19.33 16.38
CA GLU A 9 -9.66 -19.51 17.40
C GLU A 9 -10.64 -18.32 17.56
N ARG A 10 -10.24 -17.09 17.19
CA ARG A 10 -11.20 -15.96 17.14
C ARG A 10 -12.17 -16.10 15.97
N PHE A 11 -11.66 -16.44 14.79
CA PHE A 11 -12.48 -16.57 13.59
C PHE A 11 -13.41 -17.78 13.69
N LYS A 12 -12.94 -18.88 14.28
CA LYS A 12 -13.73 -20.09 14.55
C LYS A 12 -14.94 -19.84 15.46
N ARG A 13 -14.82 -18.92 16.44
CA ARG A 13 -15.98 -18.50 17.27
C ARG A 13 -17.00 -17.74 16.45
N VAL A 14 -16.55 -16.79 15.63
CA VAL A 14 -17.41 -15.98 14.76
C VAL A 14 -18.19 -16.85 13.79
N ILE A 15 -17.55 -17.83 13.13
CA ILE A 15 -18.25 -18.74 12.21
C ILE A 15 -19.28 -19.62 12.96
N ARG A 16 -18.97 -20.10 14.18
CA ARG A 16 -19.93 -20.85 14.99
C ARG A 16 -21.13 -20.01 15.40
N ASP A 17 -20.91 -18.74 15.74
CA ASP A 17 -22.00 -17.82 16.07
C ASP A 17 -22.87 -17.54 14.83
N LEU A 18 -22.25 -17.34 13.65
CA LEU A 18 -22.99 -17.20 12.39
C LEU A 18 -23.83 -18.45 12.07
N GLU A 19 -23.26 -19.65 12.21
CA GLU A 19 -23.97 -20.90 11.98
C GLU A 19 -25.20 -21.03 12.89
N ARG A 20 -25.07 -20.67 14.18
CA ARG A 20 -26.18 -20.67 15.13
C ARG A 20 -27.29 -19.68 14.76
N GLU A 21 -26.94 -18.48 14.31
CA GLU A 21 -27.92 -17.44 13.94
C GLU A 21 -28.69 -17.83 12.66
N ILE A 22 -28.01 -18.45 11.69
CA ILE A 22 -28.62 -18.94 10.45
C ILE A 22 -29.54 -20.14 10.75
N GLN A 23 -29.08 -21.10 11.57
CA GLN A 23 -29.91 -22.23 12.03
C GLN A 23 -31.12 -21.75 12.85
N GLY A 24 -30.99 -20.61 13.55
CA GLY A 24 -32.09 -19.93 14.23
C GLY A 24 -33.07 -19.19 13.30
N GLY A 25 -32.89 -19.27 11.98
CA GLY A 25 -33.81 -18.72 10.98
C GLY A 25 -33.59 -17.25 10.64
N LYS A 26 -32.48 -16.63 11.09
CA LYS A 26 -32.18 -15.24 10.73
C LYS A 26 -31.57 -15.13 9.34
N PRO A 27 -31.81 -14.03 8.61
CA PRO A 27 -31.16 -13.79 7.33
C PRO A 27 -29.63 -13.69 7.51
N PHE A 28 -28.89 -14.18 6.52
CA PHE A 28 -27.44 -14.25 6.55
C PHE A 28 -26.80 -12.87 6.67
N SER A 29 -27.38 -11.85 6.01
CA SER A 29 -26.95 -10.46 6.13
C SER A 29 -27.03 -9.92 7.55
N GLU A 30 -28.08 -10.26 8.31
CA GLU A 30 -28.24 -9.84 9.70
C GLU A 30 -27.23 -10.54 10.62
N ALA A 31 -26.98 -11.83 10.40
CA ALA A 31 -25.96 -12.58 11.15
C ALA A 31 -24.56 -11.96 10.97
N LEU A 32 -24.20 -11.58 9.74
CA LEU A 32 -22.92 -10.92 9.43
C LEU A 32 -22.79 -9.53 10.07
N SER A 33 -23.89 -8.79 10.18
CA SER A 33 -23.91 -7.43 10.74
C SER A 33 -23.47 -7.36 12.21
N LYS A 34 -23.62 -8.46 12.97
CA LYS A 34 -23.18 -8.57 14.37
C LYS A 34 -21.66 -8.50 14.55
N HIS A 35 -20.89 -8.69 13.48
CA HIS A 35 -19.42 -8.71 13.52
C HIS A 35 -18.79 -7.62 12.62
N PRO A 36 -19.00 -6.32 12.93
CA PRO A 36 -18.55 -5.20 12.09
C PRO A 36 -17.02 -5.05 11.99
N HIS A 37 -16.27 -5.65 12.93
CA HIS A 37 -14.81 -5.65 12.91
C HIS A 37 -14.21 -6.59 11.85
N ILE A 38 -15.01 -7.55 11.37
CA ILE A 38 -14.58 -8.58 10.41
C ILE A 38 -15.25 -8.35 9.07
N PHE A 39 -16.57 -8.09 9.08
CA PHE A 39 -17.35 -7.82 7.88
C PHE A 39 -17.66 -6.32 7.80
N SER A 40 -17.25 -5.69 6.70
CA SER A 40 -17.54 -4.27 6.48
C SER A 40 -19.03 -4.06 6.17
N SER A 41 -19.54 -2.85 6.42
CA SER A 41 -20.91 -2.47 6.06
C SER A 41 -21.21 -2.69 4.58
N LEU A 42 -20.23 -2.45 3.70
CA LEU A 42 -20.31 -2.73 2.26
C LEU A 42 -20.54 -4.23 2.01
N PHE A 43 -19.78 -5.10 2.68
CA PHE A 43 -19.92 -6.55 2.57
C PHE A 43 -21.34 -7.00 2.96
N VAL A 44 -21.84 -6.52 4.11
CA VAL A 44 -23.18 -6.84 4.61
C VAL A 44 -24.27 -6.37 3.65
N ASN A 45 -24.17 -5.16 3.12
CA ASN A 45 -25.15 -4.60 2.19
C ASN A 45 -25.21 -5.35 0.86
N MET A 46 -24.05 -5.81 0.34
CA MET A 46 -24.04 -6.62 -0.88
C MET A 46 -24.65 -8.00 -0.66
N VAL A 47 -24.36 -8.63 0.48
CA VAL A 47 -25.00 -9.90 0.84
C VAL A 47 -26.51 -9.72 0.97
N ARG A 48 -26.98 -8.66 1.63
CA ARG A 48 -28.40 -8.34 1.74
C ARG A 48 -29.09 -8.19 0.37
N ALA A 49 -28.48 -7.44 -0.56
CA ALA A 49 -29.01 -7.32 -1.92
C ALA A 49 -29.00 -8.67 -2.67
N GLY A 50 -28.00 -9.52 -2.41
CA GLY A 50 -27.93 -10.89 -2.94
C GLY A 50 -29.00 -11.83 -2.37
N GLU A 51 -29.34 -11.69 -1.08
CA GLU A 51 -30.43 -12.41 -0.43
C GLU A 51 -31.81 -11.96 -0.95
N GLU A 52 -32.05 -10.65 -1.00
CA GLU A 52 -33.31 -10.07 -1.49
C GLU A 52 -33.57 -10.40 -2.97
N SER A 53 -32.51 -10.52 -3.78
CA SER A 53 -32.61 -10.92 -5.19
C SER A 53 -32.63 -12.44 -5.41
N GLY A 54 -32.49 -13.25 -4.35
CA GLY A 54 -32.39 -14.71 -4.45
C GLY A 54 -31.13 -15.22 -5.16
N ARG A 55 -30.11 -14.35 -5.34
CA ARG A 55 -28.85 -14.64 -6.06
C ARG A 55 -27.65 -14.64 -5.12
N LEU A 56 -27.81 -15.26 -3.95
CA LEU A 56 -26.77 -15.29 -2.92
C LEU A 56 -25.48 -15.94 -3.41
N SER A 57 -25.56 -17.08 -4.12
CA SER A 57 -24.37 -17.80 -4.61
C SER A 57 -23.51 -16.94 -5.55
N ALA A 58 -24.13 -16.29 -6.53
CA ALA A 58 -23.42 -15.42 -7.47
C ALA A 58 -22.83 -14.17 -6.79
N THR A 59 -23.47 -13.69 -5.74
CA THR A 59 -22.99 -12.55 -4.95
C THR A 59 -21.78 -12.92 -4.10
N LEU A 60 -21.81 -14.11 -3.48
CA LEU A 60 -20.69 -14.66 -2.71
C LEU A 60 -19.47 -14.94 -3.58
N GLU A 61 -19.67 -15.44 -4.80
CA GLU A 61 -18.59 -15.64 -5.78
C GLU A 61 -17.92 -14.32 -6.19
N ARG A 62 -18.72 -13.28 -6.47
CA ARG A 62 -18.17 -11.93 -6.74
C ARG A 62 -17.41 -11.37 -5.54
N LEU A 63 -17.88 -11.67 -4.32
CA LEU A 63 -17.24 -11.27 -3.08
C LEU A 63 -15.90 -11.99 -2.85
N SER A 64 -15.82 -13.29 -3.13
CA SER A 64 -14.56 -14.04 -3.03
C SER A 64 -13.53 -13.50 -4.02
N ASP A 65 -13.94 -13.26 -5.27
CA ASP A 65 -13.05 -12.67 -6.30
C ASP A 65 -12.52 -11.30 -5.88
N TYR A 66 -13.39 -10.48 -5.28
CA TYR A 66 -13.01 -9.16 -4.77
C TYR A 66 -11.99 -9.27 -3.63
N LEU A 67 -12.24 -10.15 -2.64
CA LEU A 67 -11.35 -10.35 -1.50
C LEU A 67 -9.99 -10.93 -1.93
N GLU A 68 -9.98 -11.86 -2.88
CA GLU A 68 -8.75 -12.44 -3.43
C GLU A 68 -7.91 -11.38 -4.13
N LYS A 69 -8.52 -10.58 -5.03
CA LYS A 69 -7.85 -9.47 -5.70
C LYS A 69 -7.31 -8.46 -4.69
N ASN A 70 -8.08 -8.11 -3.67
CA ASN A 70 -7.64 -7.18 -2.63
C ASN A 70 -6.46 -7.74 -1.82
N SER A 71 -6.51 -9.02 -1.45
CA SER A 71 -5.41 -9.71 -0.76
C SER A 71 -4.14 -9.73 -1.61
N ALA A 72 -4.26 -10.05 -2.90
CA ALA A 72 -3.13 -10.04 -3.83
C ALA A 72 -2.51 -8.64 -3.99
N LEU A 73 -3.33 -7.59 -4.01
CA LEU A 73 -2.83 -6.21 -4.05
C LEU A 73 -2.07 -5.84 -2.77
N ILE A 74 -2.63 -6.13 -1.60
CA ILE A 74 -1.97 -5.88 -0.31
C ILE A 74 -0.67 -6.68 -0.21
N GLY A 75 -0.66 -7.92 -0.69
CA GLY A 75 0.54 -8.76 -0.77
C GLY A 75 1.63 -8.12 -1.61
N LYS A 76 1.30 -7.63 -2.82
CA LYS A 76 2.25 -6.92 -3.69
C LYS A 76 2.80 -5.65 -3.05
N ILE A 77 1.94 -4.86 -2.41
CA ILE A 77 2.36 -3.63 -1.70
C ILE A 77 3.30 -3.98 -0.55
N ARG A 78 2.96 -5.01 0.24
CA ARG A 78 3.78 -5.46 1.36
C ARG A 78 5.16 -5.90 0.87
N SER A 79 5.22 -6.72 -0.17
CA SER A 79 6.49 -7.17 -0.77
C SER A 79 7.33 -6.00 -1.30
N ALA A 80 6.71 -5.01 -1.95
CA ALA A 80 7.41 -3.83 -2.46
C ALA A 80 7.99 -2.95 -1.33
N LEU A 81 7.37 -2.92 -0.16
CA LEU A 81 7.82 -2.15 1.01
C LEU A 81 8.92 -2.85 1.83
N VAL A 82 9.06 -4.17 1.71
CA VAL A 82 10.10 -4.92 2.43
C VAL A 82 11.49 -4.48 1.99
N TYR A 83 11.72 -4.28 0.69
CA TYR A 83 13.04 -3.88 0.17
C TYR A 83 13.51 -2.52 0.71
N PRO A 84 12.73 -1.41 0.61
CA PRO A 84 13.08 -0.13 1.21
C PRO A 84 13.32 -0.23 2.73
N ALA A 85 12.52 -1.02 3.45
CA ALA A 85 12.67 -1.18 4.89
C ALA A 85 14.00 -1.84 5.27
N VAL A 86 14.40 -2.92 4.58
CA VAL A 86 15.65 -3.63 4.83
C VAL A 86 16.87 -2.76 4.52
N VAL A 87 16.89 -2.11 3.35
CA VAL A 87 18.00 -1.23 2.94
C VAL A 87 18.13 -0.02 3.86
N SER A 88 17.00 0.61 4.24
CA SER A 88 17.00 1.72 5.19
C SER A 88 17.52 1.30 6.56
N CYS A 89 17.13 0.12 7.05
CA CYS A 89 17.64 -0.42 8.32
C CYS A 89 19.15 -0.64 8.27
N MET A 90 19.66 -1.28 7.20
CA MET A 90 21.11 -1.49 7.02
C MET A 90 21.88 -0.17 6.95
N ALA A 91 21.38 0.82 6.20
CA ALA A 91 22.02 2.12 6.11
C ALA A 91 22.15 2.79 7.49
N ILE A 92 21.08 2.78 8.30
CA ILE A 92 21.11 3.32 9.66
C ILE A 92 22.13 2.60 10.54
N ILE A 93 22.17 1.26 10.49
CA ILE A 93 23.13 0.45 11.27
C ILE A 93 24.57 0.77 10.87
N ILE A 94 24.87 0.84 9.57
CA ILE A 94 26.22 1.14 9.07
C ILE A 94 26.65 2.54 9.50
N THR A 95 25.79 3.55 9.26
CA THR A 95 26.06 4.93 9.69
C THR A 95 26.30 5.00 11.19
N LEU A 96 25.52 4.26 11.98
CA LEU A 96 25.69 4.23 13.42
C LEU A 96 27.04 3.66 13.85
N VAL A 97 27.44 2.51 13.31
CA VAL A 97 28.74 1.89 13.62
C VAL A 97 29.89 2.85 13.30
N LEU A 98 29.77 3.56 12.18
CA LEU A 98 30.73 4.57 11.74
C LEU A 98 30.84 5.72 12.76
N LEU A 99 29.71 6.27 13.22
CA LEU A 99 29.72 7.33 14.25
C LEU A 99 30.22 6.83 15.62
N LEU A 100 29.83 5.62 16.04
CA LEU A 100 30.12 5.14 17.39
C LEU A 100 31.55 4.66 17.58
N LYS A 101 32.10 3.92 16.61
CA LYS A 101 33.42 3.28 16.71
C LYS A 101 34.48 3.98 15.89
N VAL A 102 34.16 4.39 14.67
CA VAL A 102 35.18 4.91 13.74
C VAL A 102 35.59 6.33 14.11
N ILE A 103 34.64 7.26 14.32
CA ILE A 103 34.94 8.66 14.69
C ILE A 103 35.79 8.82 15.97
N PRO A 104 35.50 8.17 17.11
CA PRO A 104 36.33 8.35 18.31
C PRO A 104 37.75 7.79 18.13
N THR A 105 37.92 6.76 17.31
CA THR A 105 39.24 6.19 17.02
C THR A 105 40.09 7.21 16.29
N PHE A 106 39.51 7.95 15.33
CA PHE A 106 40.18 9.07 14.67
C PHE A 106 40.54 10.19 15.65
N LYS A 107 39.64 10.57 16.57
CA LYS A 107 39.93 11.58 17.60
C LYS A 107 41.18 11.21 18.41
N GLY A 108 41.26 9.96 18.89
CA GLY A 108 42.42 9.48 19.65
C GLY A 108 43.73 9.54 18.86
N ILE A 109 43.71 9.26 17.55
CA ILE A 109 44.92 9.35 16.71
C ILE A 109 45.40 10.80 16.59
N PHE A 110 44.49 11.77 16.37
CA PHE A 110 44.84 13.18 16.26
C PHE A 110 45.38 13.78 17.58
N GLU A 111 44.88 13.33 18.73
CA GLU A 111 45.40 13.74 20.04
C GLU A 111 46.84 13.26 20.28
N ASN A 112 47.17 12.03 19.84
CA ASN A 112 48.53 11.48 19.96
C ASN A 112 49.55 12.12 19.00
N LEU A 113 49.10 12.67 17.87
CA LEU A 113 49.95 13.35 16.88
C LEU A 113 50.33 14.80 17.28
N GLY A 114 49.88 15.29 18.44
CA GLY A 114 50.20 16.63 18.94
C GLY A 114 49.59 17.78 18.12
N GLY A 115 48.68 17.48 17.20
CA GLY A 115 48.03 18.45 16.33
C GLY A 115 46.71 18.94 16.90
N THR A 116 46.50 20.25 16.94
CA THR A 116 45.17 20.81 17.24
C THR A 116 44.21 20.45 16.11
N LEU A 117 43.08 19.83 16.45
CA LEU A 117 42.06 19.49 15.44
C LEU A 117 41.61 20.75 14.68
N PRO A 118 41.63 20.73 13.33
CA PRO A 118 41.03 21.77 12.50
C PRO A 118 39.57 22.03 12.89
N LEU A 119 39.10 23.28 12.76
CA LEU A 119 37.72 23.68 13.04
C LEU A 119 36.63 22.75 12.42
N PRO A 120 36.72 22.34 11.14
CA PRO A 120 35.70 21.45 10.56
C PRO A 120 35.62 20.09 11.27
N THR A 121 36.74 19.52 11.72
CA THR A 121 36.76 18.25 12.46
C THR A 121 36.24 18.40 13.88
N LYS A 122 36.47 19.54 14.54
CA LYS A 122 35.86 19.84 15.85
C LYS A 122 34.33 19.91 15.78
N ILE A 123 33.78 20.60 14.78
CA ILE A 123 32.33 20.69 14.59
C ILE A 123 31.73 19.28 14.39
N LEU A 124 32.38 18.46 13.56
CA LEU A 124 31.94 17.10 13.26
C LEU A 124 31.96 16.19 14.50
N ILE A 125 32.97 16.32 15.36
CA ILE A 125 33.06 15.57 16.63
C ILE A 125 32.00 16.06 17.62
N THR A 126 31.76 17.38 17.74
CA THR A 126 30.72 17.89 18.65
C THR A 126 29.31 17.44 18.24
N LEU A 127 29.02 17.40 16.94
CA LEU A 127 27.78 16.82 16.41
C LEU A 127 27.71 15.31 16.67
N SER A 128 28.84 14.60 16.58
CA SER A 128 28.91 13.17 16.86
C SER A 128 28.78 12.84 18.35
N ASP A 129 29.30 13.68 19.25
CA ASP A 129 29.18 13.51 20.70
C ASP A 129 27.74 13.82 21.14
N LEU A 130 27.09 14.83 20.54
CA LEU A 130 25.65 15.03 20.66
C LEU A 130 24.87 13.81 20.13
N ALA A 131 25.21 13.29 18.95
CA ALA A 131 24.56 12.11 18.39
C ALA A 131 24.75 10.86 19.28
N LYS A 132 25.91 10.71 19.96
CA LYS A 132 26.17 9.65 20.94
C LYS A 132 25.34 9.82 22.21
N GLN A 133 25.35 11.02 22.81
CA GLN A 133 24.61 11.31 24.05
C GLN A 133 23.10 11.21 23.85
N TYR A 134 22.61 11.60 22.67
CA TYR A 134 21.22 11.46 22.26
C TYR A 134 20.94 10.15 21.52
N PHE A 135 21.87 9.20 21.41
CA PHE A 135 21.63 7.98 20.63
C PHE A 135 20.48 7.14 21.21
N LEU A 136 20.49 6.94 22.53
CA LEU A 136 19.40 6.31 23.28
C LEU A 136 18.09 7.10 23.15
N LEU A 137 18.17 8.43 23.19
CA LEU A 137 17.03 9.33 22.98
C LEU A 137 16.51 9.29 21.54
N MET A 138 17.36 9.12 20.53
CA MET A 138 16.99 9.06 19.13
C MET A 138 16.30 7.72 18.81
N ILE A 139 16.80 6.61 19.37
CA ILE A 139 16.09 5.33 19.35
C ILE A 139 14.76 5.42 20.10
N LEU A 140 14.74 6.05 21.28
CA LEU A 140 13.51 6.24 22.05
C LEU A 140 12.50 7.11 21.30
N VAL A 141 12.95 8.18 20.65
CA VAL A 141 12.12 9.06 19.82
C VAL A 141 11.64 8.32 18.59
N LEU A 142 12.48 7.58 17.87
CA LEU A 142 12.06 6.80 16.70
C LEU A 142 11.00 5.75 17.08
N LEU A 143 11.20 5.07 18.22
CA LEU A 143 10.29 4.05 18.73
C LEU A 143 9.00 4.67 19.26
N LEU A 144 9.07 5.80 19.97
CA LEU A 144 7.91 6.59 20.37
C LEU A 144 7.17 7.14 19.16
N LEU A 145 7.85 7.61 18.12
CA LEU A 145 7.24 8.18 16.92
C LEU A 145 6.62 7.07 16.06
N ALA A 146 7.21 5.86 16.01
CA ALA A 146 6.62 4.66 15.41
C ALA A 146 5.38 4.17 16.19
N ILE A 147 5.44 4.12 17.52
CA ILE A 147 4.27 3.80 18.36
C ILE A 147 3.20 4.89 18.23
N PHE A 148 3.61 6.16 18.27
CA PHE A 148 2.72 7.31 18.18
C PHE A 148 2.06 7.35 16.82
N THR A 149 2.80 7.20 15.72
CA THR A 149 2.18 7.04 14.40
C THR A 149 1.25 5.85 14.42
N THR A 150 1.67 4.64 14.73
CA THR A 150 0.77 3.46 14.69
C THR A 150 -0.48 3.60 15.59
N ARG A 151 -0.39 4.33 16.71
CA ARG A 151 -1.53 4.69 17.59
C ARG A 151 -2.39 5.82 17.00
N TYR A 152 -1.77 6.82 16.39
CA TYR A 152 -2.42 7.96 15.74
C TYR A 152 -3.15 7.54 14.47
N PHE A 153 -2.57 6.64 13.67
CA PHE A 153 -3.19 5.98 12.51
C PHE A 153 -4.45 5.17 12.90
N LYS A 154 -4.54 4.69 14.14
CA LYS A 154 -5.74 4.01 14.68
C LYS A 154 -6.80 4.98 15.21
N THR A 155 -6.46 6.26 15.40
CA THR A 155 -7.37 7.29 15.91
C THR A 155 -8.11 7.96 14.73
N GLU A 156 -9.41 8.23 14.85
CA GLU A 156 -10.22 8.81 13.76
C GLU A 156 -9.62 10.10 13.19
N LYS A 157 -9.09 11.00 14.04
CA LYS A 157 -8.43 12.26 13.62
C LYS A 157 -7.16 12.03 12.81
N GLY A 158 -6.42 10.95 13.06
CA GLY A 158 -5.22 10.61 12.32
C GLY A 158 -5.53 10.20 10.89
N ARG A 159 -6.61 9.45 10.68
CA ARG A 159 -7.10 9.06 9.35
C ARG A 159 -7.37 10.28 8.47
N PHE A 160 -7.99 11.33 9.00
CA PHE A 160 -8.25 12.59 8.28
C PHE A 160 -6.98 13.37 7.94
N VAL A 161 -6.03 13.48 8.87
CA VAL A 161 -4.76 14.18 8.62
C VAL A 161 -3.92 13.42 7.59
N LEU A 162 -3.94 12.09 7.63
CA LEU A 162 -3.27 11.25 6.66
C LEU A 162 -3.93 11.27 5.30
N ASP A 163 -5.26 11.28 5.23
CA ASP A 163 -5.95 11.46 3.95
C ASP A 163 -5.59 12.82 3.36
N ARG A 164 -5.55 13.89 4.17
CA ARG A 164 -5.17 15.25 3.72
C ARG A 164 -3.68 15.36 3.34
N LEU A 165 -2.78 14.70 4.07
CA LEU A 165 -1.34 14.69 3.80
C LEU A 165 -1.00 13.80 2.60
N LYS A 166 -1.66 12.66 2.45
CA LYS A 166 -1.54 11.75 1.29
C LYS A 166 -2.07 12.40 0.02
N LEU A 167 -3.11 13.24 0.12
CA LEU A 167 -3.57 14.10 -0.96
C LEU A 167 -2.56 15.18 -1.34
N ARG A 168 -1.68 15.61 -0.41
CA ARG A 168 -0.71 16.68 -0.63
C ARG A 168 0.70 16.21 -1.02
N LEU A 169 1.11 15.03 -0.53
CA LEU A 169 2.43 14.44 -0.78
C LEU A 169 2.45 13.47 -1.97
N PHE A 170 1.31 12.92 -2.39
CA PHE A 170 1.27 12.05 -3.55
C PHE A 170 1.10 12.89 -4.82
N VAL A 171 2.18 12.94 -5.60
CA VAL A 171 2.31 13.51 -6.96
C VAL A 171 1.39 12.76 -7.94
N PHE A 172 0.09 12.73 -7.68
CA PHE A 172 -0.93 11.93 -8.38
C PHE A 172 -2.15 12.77 -8.79
N GLY A 173 -2.04 14.11 -8.72
CA GLY A 173 -3.08 15.00 -9.25
C GLY A 173 -3.39 14.75 -10.74
N VAL A 174 -2.43 14.22 -11.51
CA VAL A 174 -2.63 13.90 -12.93
C VAL A 174 -3.22 12.51 -13.16
N LEU A 175 -2.89 11.53 -12.30
CA LEU A 175 -3.37 10.14 -12.40
C LEU A 175 -4.81 9.99 -11.92
N PHE A 176 -5.19 10.62 -10.80
CA PHE A 176 -6.58 10.63 -10.37
C PHE A 176 -7.49 11.32 -11.39
N ARG A 177 -7.02 12.41 -12.03
CA ARG A 177 -7.78 13.09 -13.09
C ARG A 177 -8.08 12.17 -14.27
N LYS A 178 -7.11 11.36 -14.72
CA LYS A 178 -7.31 10.38 -15.81
C LYS A 178 -8.26 9.25 -15.43
N VAL A 179 -8.17 8.72 -14.20
CA VAL A 179 -9.05 7.63 -13.73
C VAL A 179 -10.48 8.13 -13.54
N THR A 180 -10.67 9.34 -13.01
CA THR A 180 -11.99 9.94 -12.85
C THR A 180 -12.64 10.18 -14.20
N ILE A 181 -11.93 10.75 -15.18
CA ILE A 181 -12.46 10.97 -16.54
C ILE A 181 -12.86 9.64 -17.21
N SER A 182 -12.04 8.58 -17.08
CA SER A 182 -12.34 7.28 -17.69
C SER A 182 -13.56 6.56 -17.09
N LYS A 183 -13.94 6.89 -15.85
CA LYS A 183 -15.16 6.36 -15.21
C LYS A 183 -16.44 7.08 -15.66
N PHE A 184 -16.35 8.35 -16.03
CA PHE A 184 -17.49 9.16 -16.48
C PHE A 184 -17.66 9.19 -18.00
N CYS A 185 -16.58 8.95 -18.77
CA CYS A 185 -16.63 8.92 -20.23
C CYS A 185 -17.63 7.86 -20.78
N PRO A 186 -17.71 6.63 -20.23
CA PRO A 186 -18.72 5.68 -20.67
C PRO A 186 -20.14 6.20 -20.47
N LEU A 187 -20.44 6.85 -19.33
CA LEU A 187 -21.76 7.40 -19.03
C LEU A 187 -22.18 8.49 -20.03
N LEU A 188 -21.24 9.37 -20.42
CA LEU A 188 -21.50 10.42 -21.41
C LEU A 188 -21.75 9.86 -22.82
N ILE A 189 -21.00 8.82 -23.21
CA ILE A 189 -21.20 8.13 -24.50
C ILE A 189 -22.57 7.47 -24.55
N TYR A 190 -23.02 6.80 -23.47
CA TYR A 190 -24.34 6.17 -23.43
C TYR A 190 -25.50 7.18 -23.47
N THR A 191 -25.35 8.36 -22.85
CA THR A 191 -26.39 9.40 -22.88
C THR A 191 -26.48 10.10 -24.23
N ASP A 192 -25.36 10.28 -24.94
CA ASP A 192 -25.33 10.89 -26.27
C ASP A 192 -25.96 9.95 -27.32
N LEU A 193 -25.66 8.65 -27.23
CA LEU A 193 -26.27 7.58 -28.05
C LEU A 193 -27.78 7.43 -27.85
N SER A 194 -28.31 7.85 -26.70
CA SER A 194 -29.76 7.82 -26.43
C SER A 194 -30.50 9.04 -27.01
N SER A 195 -29.79 10.13 -27.33
CA SER A 195 -30.36 11.35 -27.89
C SER A 195 -30.26 11.40 -29.42
N SER A 196 -29.22 10.78 -29.98
CA SER A 196 -29.05 10.60 -31.41
C SER A 196 -29.43 9.16 -31.77
N GLY A 197 -30.69 8.96 -32.17
CA GLY A 197 -31.14 7.72 -32.78
C GLY A 197 -30.38 7.46 -34.08
N PHE A 198 -29.18 6.89 -34.00
CA PHE A 198 -28.44 6.37 -35.13
C PHE A 198 -27.67 5.11 -34.74
N PHE A 199 -28.42 4.00 -34.76
CA PHE A 199 -27.85 2.68 -34.96
C PHE A 199 -27.39 2.62 -36.42
N SER A 200 -26.08 2.64 -36.67
CA SER A 200 -25.52 2.17 -37.94
C SER A 200 -24.15 1.54 -37.71
N SER A 201 -24.19 0.21 -37.58
CA SER A 201 -23.32 -0.73 -38.28
C SER A 201 -22.22 -0.12 -39.14
N SER A 202 -20.95 -0.29 -38.74
CA SER A 202 -19.91 -0.90 -39.60
C SER A 202 -18.53 -0.89 -38.93
N SER A 203 -17.85 -2.03 -39.07
CA SER A 203 -16.39 -2.20 -38.96
C SER A 203 -15.77 -2.41 -37.58
N SER A 204 -16.17 -3.52 -36.95
CA SER A 204 -15.20 -4.40 -36.30
C SER A 204 -14.23 -4.93 -37.38
N ASN A 205 -13.13 -4.23 -37.67
CA ASN A 205 -11.93 -4.83 -38.30
C ASN A 205 -10.66 -3.96 -38.43
N ASP A 206 -10.54 -2.76 -37.83
CA ASP A 206 -9.39 -1.87 -38.12
C ASP A 206 -8.48 -1.50 -36.92
N CYS A 207 -8.37 -2.36 -35.91
CA CYS A 207 -7.39 -2.17 -34.82
C CYS A 207 -6.19 -3.13 -34.85
N ARG A 208 -6.06 -4.00 -35.88
CA ARG A 208 -4.90 -4.91 -36.02
C ARG A 208 -3.76 -4.36 -36.87
N ARG A 209 -3.87 -3.14 -37.44
CA ARG A 209 -2.90 -2.61 -38.43
C ARG A 209 -2.12 -1.34 -38.06
N ARG A 210 -2.26 -0.76 -36.87
CA ARG A 210 -1.40 0.36 -36.43
C ARG A 210 -0.36 -0.02 -35.37
N GLY A 211 0.34 -1.12 -35.64
CA GLY A 211 1.56 -1.57 -34.93
C GLY A 211 2.84 -1.30 -35.72
N LYS A 212 2.93 -0.20 -36.48
CA LYS A 212 4.18 0.27 -37.09
C LYS A 212 4.35 1.76 -36.83
N TRP A 213 4.83 2.08 -35.64
CA TRP A 213 5.57 3.31 -35.43
C TRP A 213 7.01 3.06 -35.89
N GLY A 214 7.42 3.81 -36.90
CA GLY A 214 8.78 3.81 -37.38
C GLY A 214 9.73 4.31 -36.30
N THR A 215 10.64 3.45 -35.89
CA THR A 215 11.92 3.84 -35.31
C THR A 215 12.97 3.69 -36.41
N GLY A 216 13.09 4.72 -37.24
CA GLY A 216 14.31 4.94 -38.01
C GLY A 216 15.26 5.76 -37.13
N LYS A 217 16.26 5.09 -36.55
CA LYS A 217 17.65 5.57 -36.43
C LYS A 217 18.51 4.58 -35.62
N ASP A 218 19.69 4.34 -36.17
CA ASP A 218 20.94 3.95 -35.52
C ASP A 218 21.09 2.53 -34.98
N ALA A 219 21.76 1.68 -35.75
CA ALA A 219 23.20 1.46 -35.58
C ALA A 219 23.61 0.17 -36.31
N ARG A 220 24.27 0.40 -37.44
CA ARG A 220 25.02 -0.56 -38.24
C ARG A 220 26.37 -0.77 -37.55
N GLN A 221 26.65 -1.96 -37.03
CA GLN A 221 28.02 -2.46 -36.80
C GLN A 221 27.90 -3.97 -36.49
N ASP A 222 27.84 -4.82 -37.50
CA ASP A 222 28.99 -5.47 -38.15
C ASP A 222 29.80 -6.34 -37.19
N SER A 223 29.25 -7.54 -36.95
CA SER A 223 29.95 -8.70 -36.42
C SER A 223 30.68 -9.40 -37.57
N ARG A 224 31.83 -8.86 -37.99
CA ARG A 224 32.87 -9.60 -38.70
C ARG A 224 34.23 -8.96 -38.39
N PHE A 225 35.20 -9.85 -38.19
CA PHE A 225 36.63 -9.63 -38.00
C PHE A 225 37.12 -9.54 -36.55
N LEU A 226 37.73 -10.67 -36.17
CA LEU A 226 38.65 -10.96 -35.05
C LEU A 226 38.02 -11.26 -33.69
#